data_AF-A0A955UR68-F1
#
_entry.id   AF-A0A955UR68-F1
#
_cell.length_a   1.000
_cell.length_b   1.000
_cell.length_c   1.000
_cell.angle_alpha   90.00
_cell.angle_beta   90.00
_cell.angle_gamma   90.00
#
_symmetry.space_group_name_H-M   'P 1'
#
loop_
_entity.id
_entity.type
_entity.pdbx_description
1 polymer ?
#
loop_
_entity_poly.entity_id
_entity_poly.type
_entity_poly.pdbx_seq_one_letter_code
_entity_poly.pdbx_strand_id
1 'polypeptide(L)'
;SGQTVDAFWTSIQHCDPWSVGVNCALGADAMRPHVEDLSRLAPCWVTCYPNAGLPNAFGGYDELPADTARVLREMADGGLLNVVGGCCGTTPDHIAAIARIMDGVAPRVPVVPDTTRSTYSGLEPYVIGPDSTFTMIGERTNVTGSRRFADLILNGDETAALEVAAQQVRNGANIIDVNMDEG
;
A
#
# COMPACT_ATOMS: atom_id res chain seq x y z
N SER A 1 -4.70 6.59 -5.72
CA SER A 1 -5.73 5.71 -5.13
C SER A 1 -6.11 6.11 -3.72
N GLY A 2 -5.21 6.66 -2.90
CA GLY A 2 -5.51 6.98 -1.48
C GLY A 2 -5.45 5.74 -0.58
N GLN A 3 -4.92 4.64 -1.09
CA GLN A 3 -4.76 3.39 -0.36
C GLN A 3 -3.54 3.47 0.58
N THR A 4 -3.71 2.94 1.78
CA THR A 4 -2.65 2.78 2.78
C THR A 4 -1.70 1.63 2.41
N VAL A 5 -0.49 1.61 2.99
CA VAL A 5 0.56 0.63 2.63
C VAL A 5 0.18 -0.80 2.99
N ASP A 6 -0.48 -0.99 4.12
CA ASP A 6 -1.00 -2.26 4.59
C ASP A 6 -2.19 -2.76 3.76
N ALA A 7 -3.10 -1.87 3.35
CA ALA A 7 -4.15 -2.20 2.38
C ALA A 7 -3.55 -2.58 1.02
N PHE A 8 -2.53 -1.86 0.55
CA PHE A 8 -1.81 -2.19 -0.67
C PHE A 8 -1.18 -3.58 -0.58
N TRP A 9 -0.42 -3.88 0.47
CA TRP A 9 0.16 -5.20 0.67
C TRP A 9 -0.92 -6.30 0.67
N THR A 10 -2.00 -6.10 1.43
CA THR A 10 -3.13 -7.04 1.50
C THR A 10 -3.73 -7.32 0.13
N SER A 11 -3.82 -6.30 -0.73
CA SER A 11 -4.37 -6.44 -2.08
C SER A 11 -3.48 -7.21 -3.05
N ILE A 12 -2.16 -7.26 -2.83
CA ILE A 12 -1.20 -7.88 -3.77
C ILE A 12 -0.49 -9.13 -3.23
N GLN A 13 -0.60 -9.43 -1.92
CA GLN A 13 0.16 -10.52 -1.29
C GLN A 13 -0.10 -11.88 -1.93
N HIS A 14 -1.29 -12.10 -2.48
CA HIS A 14 -1.69 -13.33 -3.16
C HIS A 14 -0.91 -13.61 -4.46
N CYS A 15 -0.18 -12.63 -4.98
CA CYS A 15 0.66 -12.77 -6.17
C CYS A 15 2.02 -13.43 -5.87
N ASP A 16 2.32 -13.77 -4.61
CA ASP A 16 3.62 -14.28 -4.15
C ASP A 16 4.82 -13.50 -4.74
N PRO A 17 4.85 -12.15 -4.58
CA PRO A 17 5.86 -11.34 -5.22
C PRO A 17 7.26 -11.66 -4.66
N TRP A 18 8.25 -11.76 -5.54
CA TRP A 18 9.66 -11.87 -5.12
C TRP A 18 10.10 -10.68 -4.27
N SER A 19 9.60 -9.49 -4.58
CA SER A 19 9.84 -8.29 -3.80
C SER A 19 8.68 -7.30 -3.88
N VAL A 20 8.51 -6.49 -2.84
CA VAL A 20 7.60 -5.34 -2.80
C VAL A 20 8.36 -4.09 -2.35
N GLY A 21 7.96 -2.90 -2.78
CA GLY A 21 8.71 -1.71 -2.42
C GLY A 21 8.02 -0.41 -2.78
N VAL A 22 8.74 0.68 -2.52
CA VAL A 22 8.31 2.05 -2.82
C VAL A 22 9.34 2.76 -3.69
N ASN A 23 8.85 3.61 -4.58
CA ASN A 23 9.69 4.40 -5.45
C ASN A 23 9.03 5.70 -5.92
N CYS A 24 9.87 6.63 -6.36
CA CYS A 24 9.45 7.94 -6.86
C CYS A 24 8.63 8.74 -5.83
N ALA A 25 8.02 9.85 -6.26
CA ALA A 25 7.20 10.79 -5.48
C ALA A 25 7.89 11.50 -4.30
N LEU A 26 8.72 10.80 -3.53
CA LEU A 26 9.33 11.21 -2.29
C LEU A 26 10.84 11.03 -2.33
N GLY A 27 11.56 11.83 -1.55
CA GLY A 27 12.94 11.57 -1.18
C GLY A 27 13.05 10.46 -0.13
N ALA A 28 14.29 10.03 0.17
CA ALA A 28 14.55 8.88 1.03
C ALA A 28 13.95 9.03 2.45
N ASP A 29 14.08 10.23 3.05
CA ASP A 29 13.60 10.47 4.42
C ASP A 29 12.08 10.33 4.52
N ALA A 30 11.35 10.89 3.56
CA ALA A 30 9.89 10.81 3.52
C ALA A 30 9.37 9.41 3.16
N MET A 31 10.18 8.55 2.54
CA MET A 31 9.80 7.16 2.27
C MET A 31 9.87 6.25 3.50
N ARG A 32 10.66 6.62 4.52
CA ARG A 32 10.95 5.74 5.67
C ARG A 32 9.70 5.12 6.31
N PRO A 33 8.63 5.87 6.64
CA PRO A 33 7.45 5.28 7.28
C PRO A 33 6.79 4.20 6.42
N HIS A 34 6.76 4.40 5.09
CA HIS A 34 6.20 3.43 4.15
C HIS A 34 7.06 2.16 4.05
N VAL A 35 8.38 2.32 4.10
CA VAL A 35 9.32 1.19 4.14
C VAL A 35 9.20 0.42 5.45
N GLU A 36 9.05 1.10 6.58
CA GLU A 36 8.83 0.47 7.89
C GLU A 36 7.55 -0.36 7.92
N ASP A 37 6.46 0.15 7.33
CA ASP A 37 5.21 -0.58 7.19
C ASP A 37 5.36 -1.82 6.29
N LEU A 38 5.95 -1.69 5.10
CA LEU A 38 6.21 -2.84 4.23
C LEU A 38 7.14 -3.87 4.89
N SER A 39 8.19 -3.40 5.58
CA SER A 39 9.14 -4.25 6.29
C SER A 39 8.48 -5.09 7.38
N ARG A 40 7.47 -4.55 8.06
CA ARG A 40 6.71 -5.28 9.07
C ARG A 40 5.77 -6.34 8.48
N LEU A 41 5.27 -6.13 7.26
CA LEU A 41 4.19 -6.91 6.68
C LEU A 41 4.67 -7.97 5.68
N ALA A 42 5.70 -7.66 4.88
CA ALA A 42 6.03 -8.42 3.69
C ALA A 42 6.89 -9.67 4.00
N PRO A 43 6.43 -10.90 3.72
CA PRO A 43 7.24 -12.11 3.82
C PRO A 43 8.19 -12.29 2.62
N CYS A 44 8.33 -11.28 1.76
CA CYS A 44 9.27 -11.22 0.66
C CYS A 44 10.28 -10.07 0.84
N TRP A 45 11.12 -9.84 -0.18
CA TRP A 45 12.14 -8.80 -0.13
C TRP A 45 11.53 -7.39 -0.22
N VAL A 46 12.06 -6.45 0.55
CA VAL A 46 11.63 -5.05 0.51
C VAL A 46 12.62 -4.20 -0.29
N THR A 47 12.09 -3.42 -1.23
CA THR A 47 12.89 -2.53 -2.09
C THR A 47 12.55 -1.06 -1.87
N CYS A 48 13.55 -0.18 -2.03
CA CYS A 48 13.35 1.26 -1.97
C CYS A 48 14.28 1.98 -2.93
N TYR A 49 13.71 2.75 -3.86
CA TYR A 49 14.46 3.59 -4.80
C TYR A 49 13.84 4.99 -4.84
N PRO A 50 14.24 5.89 -3.91
CA PRO A 50 13.68 7.23 -3.76
C PRO A 50 14.15 8.18 -4.86
N ASN A 51 13.48 9.33 -4.95
CA ASN A 51 14.03 10.47 -5.67
C ASN A 51 15.24 11.06 -4.92
N ALA A 52 16.07 11.84 -5.62
CA ALA A 52 17.10 12.68 -4.98
C ALA A 52 16.45 13.90 -4.31
N GLY A 53 15.73 13.65 -3.21
CA GLY A 53 14.90 14.64 -2.52
C GLY A 53 13.59 14.97 -3.26
N LEU A 54 12.92 16.03 -2.81
CA LEU A 54 11.73 16.57 -3.48
C LEU A 54 12.14 17.48 -4.66
N PRO A 55 11.33 17.56 -5.73
CA PRO A 55 11.62 18.47 -6.82
C PRO A 55 11.61 19.93 -6.35
N ASN A 56 12.60 20.70 -6.79
CA ASN A 56 12.68 22.13 -6.51
C ASN A 56 11.72 22.94 -7.40
N ALA A 57 11.67 24.25 -7.21
CA ALA A 57 10.77 25.15 -7.95
C ALA A 57 10.99 25.16 -9.48
N PHE A 58 12.14 24.67 -9.95
CA PHE A 58 12.48 24.54 -11.36
C PHE A 58 12.29 23.11 -11.91
N GLY A 59 11.75 22.20 -11.10
CA GLY A 59 11.56 20.78 -11.45
C GLY A 59 12.84 19.95 -11.42
N GLY A 60 13.94 20.50 -10.89
CA GLY A 60 15.21 19.80 -10.66
C GLY A 60 15.28 19.16 -9.28
N TYR A 61 16.38 18.47 -9.01
CA TYR A 61 16.64 17.77 -7.75
C TYR A 61 18.01 18.20 -7.20
N ASP A 62 18.02 18.68 -5.96
CA ASP A 62 19.20 19.31 -5.34
C ASP A 62 19.88 18.41 -4.28
N GLU A 63 19.27 17.29 -3.91
CA GLU A 63 19.84 16.36 -2.93
C GLU A 63 21.12 15.74 -3.49
N LEU A 64 22.18 15.69 -2.68
CA LEU A 64 23.47 15.20 -3.13
C LEU A 64 23.56 13.68 -3.01
N PRO A 65 24.44 13.02 -3.78
CA PRO A 65 24.70 11.58 -3.67
C PRO A 65 24.89 11.06 -2.25
N ALA A 66 25.61 11.80 -1.41
CA ALA A 66 25.90 11.40 -0.04
C ALA A 66 24.67 11.45 0.87
N ASP A 67 23.73 12.36 0.61
CA ASP A 67 22.54 12.56 1.43
C ASP A 67 21.53 11.44 1.21
N THR A 68 21.17 11.17 -0.06
CA THR A 68 20.29 10.04 -0.41
C THR A 68 20.86 8.72 0.11
N ALA A 69 22.18 8.53 -0.07
CA ALA A 69 22.84 7.31 0.37
C ALA A 69 22.79 7.16 1.89
N ARG A 70 23.13 8.21 2.66
CA ARG A 70 23.11 8.18 4.13
C ARG A 70 21.75 7.71 4.67
N VAL A 71 20.65 8.24 4.15
CA VAL A 71 19.31 7.88 4.62
C VAL A 71 18.96 6.44 4.28
N LEU A 72 19.27 5.99 3.06
CA LEU A 72 19.11 4.59 2.69
C LEU A 72 19.93 3.67 3.61
N ARG A 73 21.14 4.07 3.98
CA ARG A 73 22.02 3.31 4.88
C ARG A 73 21.43 3.19 6.27
N GLU A 74 20.86 4.26 6.82
CA GLU A 74 20.16 4.21 8.11
C GLU A 74 18.97 3.24 8.08
N MET A 75 18.21 3.19 6.98
CA MET A 75 17.13 2.20 6.82
C MET A 75 17.67 0.77 6.70
N ALA A 76 18.79 0.58 5.98
CA ALA A 76 19.41 -0.73 5.82
C ALA A 76 20.02 -1.26 7.14
N ASP A 77 20.72 -0.41 7.90
CA ASP A 77 21.24 -0.75 9.24
C ASP A 77 20.11 -1.07 10.22
N GLY A 78 18.94 -0.43 10.05
CA GLY A 78 17.71 -0.75 10.77
C GLY A 78 17.05 -2.07 10.35
N GLY A 79 17.62 -2.80 9.38
CA GLY A 79 17.09 -4.06 8.88
C GLY A 79 15.79 -3.91 8.09
N LEU A 80 15.58 -2.77 7.42
CA LEU A 80 14.33 -2.48 6.71
C LEU A 80 14.36 -2.83 5.21
N LEU A 81 15.54 -2.98 4.62
CA LEU A 81 15.72 -3.03 3.17
C LEU A 81 16.49 -4.26 2.70
N ASN A 82 16.18 -4.71 1.49
CA ASN A 82 16.87 -5.80 0.79
C ASN A 82 17.53 -5.31 -0.50
N VAL A 83 16.85 -4.44 -1.24
CA VAL A 83 17.36 -3.85 -2.49
C VAL A 83 17.16 -2.34 -2.44
N VAL A 84 18.19 -1.60 -2.79
CA VAL A 84 18.16 -0.13 -2.82
C VAL A 84 18.60 0.40 -4.18
N GLY A 85 18.07 1.56 -4.54
CA GLY A 85 18.42 2.22 -5.79
C GLY A 85 18.04 3.70 -5.79
N GLY A 86 17.79 4.24 -6.96
CA GLY A 86 17.38 5.62 -7.14
C GLY A 86 16.31 5.78 -8.23
N CYS A 87 15.51 6.83 -8.13
CA CYS A 87 14.49 7.22 -9.09
C CYS A 87 14.79 8.62 -9.66
N CYS A 88 13.82 9.52 -9.74
CA CYS A 88 14.01 10.83 -10.36
C CYS A 88 15.07 11.66 -9.63
N GLY A 89 15.92 12.34 -10.40
CA GLY A 89 17.02 13.16 -9.86
C GLY A 89 18.27 12.37 -9.47
N THR A 90 18.18 11.06 -9.27
CA THR A 90 19.36 10.25 -8.98
C THR A 90 20.24 10.08 -10.23
N THR A 91 21.55 10.01 -10.02
CA THR A 91 22.57 9.95 -11.07
C THR A 91 23.51 8.75 -10.84
N PRO A 92 24.41 8.42 -11.78
CA PRO A 92 25.45 7.41 -11.53
C PRO A 92 26.27 7.67 -10.26
N ASP A 93 26.52 8.93 -9.90
CA ASP A 93 27.21 9.29 -8.65
C ASP A 93 26.40 8.93 -7.41
N HIS A 94 25.07 9.09 -7.46
CA HIS A 94 24.17 8.63 -6.39
C HIS A 94 24.27 7.12 -6.24
N ILE A 95 24.15 6.37 -7.34
CA ILE A 95 24.22 4.90 -7.31
C ILE A 95 25.59 4.42 -6.80
N ALA A 96 26.69 5.07 -7.19
CA ALA A 96 28.02 4.76 -6.69
C ALA A 96 28.17 5.04 -5.19
N ALA A 97 27.60 6.15 -4.69
CA ALA A 97 27.60 6.46 -3.26
C ALA A 97 26.78 5.44 -2.45
N ILE A 98 25.58 5.09 -2.94
CA ILE A 98 24.70 4.06 -2.34
C ILE A 98 25.44 2.72 -2.29
N ALA A 99 25.95 2.24 -3.43
CA ALA A 99 26.63 0.95 -3.51
C ALA A 99 27.83 0.87 -2.55
N ARG A 100 28.63 1.94 -2.45
CA ARG A 100 29.81 1.99 -1.58
C ARG A 100 29.45 1.83 -0.11
N ILE A 101 28.43 2.54 0.37
CA ILE A 101 28.08 2.51 1.79
C ILE A 101 27.20 1.32 2.17
N MET A 102 26.62 0.63 1.20
CA MET A 102 25.85 -0.61 1.42
C MET A 102 26.75 -1.85 1.52
N ASP A 103 28.03 -1.72 1.17
CA ASP A 103 28.97 -2.82 1.26
C ASP A 103 29.05 -3.36 2.71
N GLY A 104 28.91 -4.67 2.84
CA GLY A 104 28.92 -5.37 4.14
C GLY A 104 27.66 -5.22 5.00
N VAL A 105 26.61 -4.50 4.55
CA VAL A 105 25.35 -4.39 5.30
C VAL A 105 24.52 -5.66 5.12
N ALA A 106 24.05 -6.24 6.22
CA ALA A 106 23.19 -7.42 6.17
C ALA A 106 21.79 -7.06 5.64
N PRO A 107 21.24 -7.79 4.65
CA PRO A 107 19.88 -7.55 4.18
C PRO A 107 18.84 -7.84 5.27
N ARG A 108 17.70 -7.16 5.19
CA ARG A 108 16.51 -7.47 6.00
C ARG A 108 16.14 -8.96 5.92
N VAL A 109 15.72 -9.55 7.04
CA VAL A 109 15.12 -10.88 7.08
C VAL A 109 13.60 -10.76 6.92
N PRO A 110 12.97 -11.41 5.92
CA PRO A 110 11.53 -11.36 5.74
C PRO A 110 10.77 -11.95 6.93
N VAL A 111 9.60 -11.37 7.21
CA VAL A 111 8.75 -11.85 8.31
C VAL A 111 8.09 -13.18 7.93
N VAL A 112 7.71 -13.96 8.95
CA VAL A 112 6.86 -15.14 8.74
C VAL A 112 5.42 -14.66 8.59
N PRO A 113 4.70 -15.01 7.50
CA PRO A 113 3.33 -14.56 7.30
C PRO A 113 2.40 -15.10 8.42
N ASP A 114 1.51 -14.26 8.91
CA ASP A 114 0.40 -14.68 9.78
C ASP A 114 -0.73 -15.25 8.92
N THR A 115 -0.88 -16.57 8.93
CA THR A 115 -1.93 -17.28 8.19
C THR A 115 -3.18 -17.56 9.04
N THR A 116 -3.27 -17.01 10.25
CA THR A 116 -4.37 -17.29 11.20
C THR A 116 -5.53 -16.32 11.07
N ARG A 117 -5.39 -15.26 10.25
CA ARG A 117 -6.35 -14.19 10.09
C ARG A 117 -6.82 -14.09 8.63
N SER A 118 -8.07 -13.71 8.44
CA SER A 118 -8.57 -13.32 7.12
C SER A 118 -8.35 -11.82 6.92
N THR A 119 -7.67 -11.45 5.85
CA THR A 119 -7.35 -10.05 5.54
C THR A 119 -8.04 -9.62 4.25
N TYR A 120 -8.67 -8.45 4.28
CA TYR A 120 -9.36 -7.81 3.16
C TYR A 120 -8.83 -6.38 3.01
N SER A 121 -9.05 -5.77 1.85
CA SER A 121 -8.58 -4.40 1.59
C SER A 121 -9.57 -3.61 0.75
N GLY A 122 -9.89 -2.40 1.22
CA GLY A 122 -10.35 -1.29 0.39
C GLY A 122 -9.23 -0.26 0.22
N LEU A 123 -9.49 1.00 0.59
CA LEU A 123 -8.43 2.00 0.82
C LEU A 123 -7.65 1.75 2.11
N GLU A 124 -8.30 1.11 3.08
CA GLU A 124 -7.77 0.69 4.37
C GLU A 124 -7.91 -0.84 4.50
N PRO A 125 -7.05 -1.50 5.29
CA PRO A 125 -7.18 -2.93 5.52
C PRO A 125 -8.36 -3.23 6.44
N TYR A 126 -8.97 -4.39 6.27
CA TYR A 126 -9.93 -4.96 7.20
C TYR A 126 -9.51 -6.38 7.57
N VAL A 127 -9.25 -6.63 8.85
CA VAL A 127 -8.70 -7.89 9.34
C VAL A 127 -9.70 -8.55 10.28
N ILE A 128 -10.03 -9.81 9.99
CA ILE A 128 -10.87 -10.67 10.82
C ILE A 128 -9.97 -11.71 11.50
N GLY A 129 -9.93 -11.69 12.83
CA GLY A 129 -9.17 -12.63 13.65
C GLY A 129 -9.93 -13.00 14.93
N PRO A 130 -9.28 -13.74 15.86
CA PRO A 130 -9.93 -14.25 17.07
C PRO A 130 -10.54 -13.17 17.98
N ASP A 131 -9.97 -11.96 17.98
CA ASP A 131 -10.41 -10.84 18.80
C ASP A 131 -11.40 -9.90 18.07
N SER A 132 -11.77 -10.22 16.82
CA SER A 132 -12.70 -9.39 16.04
C SER A 132 -14.14 -9.54 16.56
N THR A 133 -14.88 -8.43 16.51
CA THR A 133 -16.34 -8.47 16.72
C THR A 133 -17.05 -9.07 15.51
N PHE A 134 -18.37 -9.25 15.61
CA PHE A 134 -19.18 -9.71 14.47
C PHE A 134 -19.03 -8.77 13.27
N THR A 135 -18.64 -9.33 12.12
CA THR A 135 -18.51 -8.61 10.85
C THR A 135 -19.88 -8.44 10.20
N MET A 136 -20.29 -7.19 9.99
CA MET A 136 -21.53 -6.85 9.29
C MET A 136 -21.28 -6.72 7.79
N ILE A 137 -21.98 -7.53 6.99
CA ILE A 137 -21.99 -7.44 5.53
C ILE A 137 -23.30 -6.76 5.09
N GLY A 138 -23.20 -5.61 4.43
CA GLY A 138 -24.35 -4.88 3.91
C GLY A 138 -24.90 -5.52 2.63
N GLU A 139 -26.16 -5.93 2.66
CA GLU A 139 -26.84 -6.68 1.57
C GLU A 139 -27.64 -5.82 0.58
N ARG A 140 -27.87 -4.53 0.86
CA ARG A 140 -28.86 -3.71 0.13
C ARG A 140 -28.44 -3.28 -1.28
N THR A 141 -27.18 -3.51 -1.62
CA THR A 141 -26.53 -3.30 -2.92
C THR A 141 -26.71 -4.54 -3.81
N ASN A 142 -27.96 -5.00 -3.91
CA ASN A 142 -28.33 -6.25 -4.56
C ASN A 142 -29.57 -6.02 -5.44
N VAL A 143 -29.42 -6.18 -6.76
CA VAL A 143 -30.50 -5.96 -7.75
C VAL A 143 -31.68 -6.89 -7.51
N THR A 144 -31.45 -8.16 -7.15
CA THR A 144 -32.53 -9.11 -6.88
C THR A 144 -33.21 -8.88 -5.52
N GLY A 145 -32.46 -8.44 -4.51
CA GLY A 145 -32.91 -8.35 -3.11
C GLY A 145 -33.41 -6.96 -2.67
N SER A 146 -33.10 -5.90 -3.41
CA SER A 146 -33.36 -4.52 -2.99
C SER A 146 -34.02 -3.73 -4.11
N ARG A 147 -35.37 -3.61 -4.04
CA ARG A 147 -36.16 -2.87 -5.04
C ARG A 147 -35.62 -1.45 -5.31
N ARG A 148 -35.24 -0.72 -4.24
CA ARG A 148 -34.65 0.62 -4.38
C ARG A 148 -33.35 0.58 -5.17
N PHE A 149 -32.45 -0.37 -4.90
CA PHE A 149 -31.18 -0.47 -5.62
C PHE A 149 -31.38 -0.91 -7.07
N ALA A 150 -32.26 -1.88 -7.31
CA ALA A 150 -32.66 -2.34 -8.64
C ALA A 150 -33.18 -1.18 -9.50
N ASP A 151 -34.14 -0.40 -8.97
CA ASP A 151 -34.71 0.75 -9.66
C ASP A 151 -33.63 1.77 -10.03
N LEU A 152 -32.65 2.01 -9.15
CA LEU A 152 -31.56 2.96 -9.41
C LEU A 152 -30.59 2.45 -10.48
N ILE A 153 -30.17 1.19 -10.41
CA ILE A 153 -29.26 0.58 -11.38
C ILE A 153 -29.90 0.48 -12.77
N LEU A 154 -31.15 0.02 -12.87
CA LEU A 154 -31.86 -0.11 -14.15
C LEU A 154 -32.12 1.24 -14.83
N ASN A 155 -32.26 2.32 -14.05
CA ASN A 155 -32.39 3.67 -14.58
C ASN A 155 -31.03 4.38 -14.80
N GLY A 156 -29.91 3.71 -14.52
CA GLY A 156 -28.56 4.27 -14.69
C GLY A 156 -28.17 5.34 -13.67
N ASP A 157 -28.88 5.45 -12.53
CA ASP A 157 -28.58 6.41 -11.47
C ASP A 157 -27.53 5.85 -10.49
N GLU A 158 -26.29 5.76 -10.97
CA GLU A 158 -25.15 5.25 -10.20
C GLU A 158 -24.86 6.11 -8.96
N THR A 159 -25.11 7.42 -9.02
CA THR A 159 -24.84 8.33 -7.89
C THR A 159 -25.77 8.02 -6.73
N ALA A 160 -27.07 7.85 -6.97
CA ALA A 160 -27.99 7.45 -5.93
C ALA A 160 -27.77 6.00 -5.48
N ALA A 161 -27.33 5.11 -6.36
CA ALA A 161 -26.96 3.74 -6.01
C ALA A 161 -25.77 3.68 -5.05
N LEU A 162 -24.74 4.51 -5.26
CA LEU A 162 -23.62 4.67 -4.34
C LEU A 162 -24.05 5.16 -2.95
N GLU A 163 -25.07 6.03 -2.88
CA GLU A 163 -25.61 6.47 -1.59
C GLU A 163 -26.29 5.33 -0.81
N VAL A 164 -26.82 4.30 -1.49
CA VAL A 164 -27.29 3.08 -0.82
C VAL A 164 -26.13 2.34 -0.15
N ALA A 165 -24.99 2.21 -0.83
CA ALA A 165 -23.78 1.61 -0.25
C ALA A 165 -23.25 2.45 0.93
N ALA A 166 -23.12 3.76 0.75
CA ALA A 166 -22.63 4.68 1.77
C ALA A 166 -23.50 4.67 3.03
N GLN A 167 -24.84 4.62 2.87
CA GLN A 167 -25.76 4.53 3.99
C GLN A 167 -25.54 3.25 4.82
N GLN A 168 -25.24 2.11 4.17
CA GLN A 168 -24.93 0.87 4.88
C GLN A 168 -23.65 0.99 5.71
N VAL A 169 -22.60 1.60 5.14
CA VAL A 169 -21.34 1.85 5.88
C VAL A 169 -21.58 2.76 7.08
N ARG A 170 -22.30 3.88 6.90
CA ARG A 170 -22.65 4.80 8.01
C ARG A 170 -23.49 4.13 9.10
N ASN A 171 -24.23 3.08 8.75
CA ASN A 171 -25.03 2.28 9.67
C ASN A 171 -24.29 1.05 10.23
N GLY A 172 -22.98 0.93 9.99
CA GLY A 172 -22.12 -0.08 10.62
C GLY A 172 -21.78 -1.30 9.77
N ALA A 173 -22.08 -1.31 8.47
CA ALA A 173 -21.57 -2.35 7.58
C ALA A 173 -20.04 -2.22 7.43
N ASN A 174 -19.32 -3.32 7.66
CA ASN A 174 -17.86 -3.39 7.48
C ASN A 174 -17.49 -3.74 6.03
N ILE A 175 -18.30 -4.60 5.41
CA ILE A 175 -18.15 -5.07 4.02
C ILE A 175 -19.48 -4.81 3.31
N ILE A 176 -19.44 -4.54 2.01
CA ILE A 176 -20.61 -4.37 1.17
C ILE A 176 -20.66 -5.54 0.18
N ASP A 177 -21.76 -6.31 0.22
CA ASP A 177 -22.07 -7.29 -0.81
C ASP A 177 -22.60 -6.56 -2.06
N VAL A 178 -22.13 -6.92 -3.24
CA VAL A 178 -22.56 -6.28 -4.49
C VAL A 178 -23.05 -7.35 -5.44
N ASN A 179 -24.34 -7.32 -5.75
CA ASN A 179 -24.97 -8.23 -6.70
C ASN A 179 -25.67 -7.43 -7.81
N MET A 180 -25.26 -7.68 -9.05
CA MET A 180 -25.77 -7.08 -10.28
C MET A 180 -26.60 -8.05 -11.13
N ASP A 181 -26.85 -9.27 -10.63
CA ASP A 181 -27.65 -10.27 -11.32
C ASP A 181 -29.12 -9.81 -11.38
N GLU A 182 -29.64 -9.77 -12.60
CA GLU A 182 -31.05 -9.60 -12.92
C GLU A 182 -31.65 -11.00 -13.11
N GLY A 183 -32.64 -11.35 -12.29
CA GLY A 183 -33.29 -12.67 -12.32
C GLY A 183 -34.04 -12.99 -13.60
#